data_AF-A0A120G8Y2-F1
#
_entry.id   AF-A0A120G8Y2-F1
#
_cell.length_a   1.000
_cell.length_b   1.000
_cell.length_c   1.000
_cell.angle_alpha   90.00
_cell.angle_beta   90.00
_cell.angle_gamma   90.00
#
_symmetry.space_group_name_H-M   'P 1'
#
loop_
_entity.id
_entity.type
_entity.pdbx_description
1 polymer ?
#
loop_
_entity_poly.entity_id
_entity_poly.type
_entity_poly.pdbx_seq_one_letter_code
_entity_poly.pdbx_strand_id
1 'polypeptide(L)'
;MIALASAGLAVVLQTSELLFYGIKILGAAYLFYLAYQLWRADPQQQVETATSKVGLWALARQEFLVAAGNPKAILIFTAFLPQFLVPGQPITAQFALLGVMFLALEWVAISAYAYMGLHMRRWFAEPKGKRLFNRCCAGLLSAAAAVLLTARKA
;
A
#
# COMPACT_ATOMS: atom_id res chain seq x y z
N MET A 1 3.78 3.69 16.61
CA MET A 1 5.06 4.34 16.27
C MET A 1 4.97 5.15 14.98
N ILE A 2 4.55 4.57 13.85
CA ILE A 2 4.43 5.32 12.59
C ILE A 2 3.18 6.22 12.53
N ALA A 3 2.12 6.01 13.35
CA ALA A 3 0.99 6.97 13.50
C ALA A 3 1.43 8.30 14.10
N LEU A 4 2.15 8.18 15.21
CA LEU A 4 2.80 9.29 15.90
C LEU A 4 3.90 9.87 15.00
N ALA A 5 4.61 9.03 14.24
CA ALA A 5 5.53 9.50 13.24
C ALA A 5 4.83 10.17 12.06
N SER A 6 3.63 9.78 11.60
CA SER A 6 2.96 10.38 10.44
C SER A 6 2.19 11.63 10.81
N ALA A 7 1.56 11.65 11.99
CA ALA A 7 0.96 12.85 12.56
C ALA A 7 2.05 13.85 12.99
N GLY A 8 3.11 13.37 13.66
CA GLY A 8 4.28 14.17 14.03
C GLY A 8 5.07 14.63 12.81
N LEU A 9 5.27 13.79 11.79
CA LEU A 9 5.91 14.18 10.54
C LEU A 9 5.03 15.14 9.74
N ALA A 10 3.71 14.98 9.70
CA ALA A 10 2.83 15.96 9.07
C ALA A 10 2.95 17.34 9.75
N VAL A 11 2.95 17.38 11.09
CA VAL A 11 3.14 18.62 11.86
C VAL A 11 4.56 19.18 11.69
N VAL A 12 5.61 18.36 11.74
CA VAL A 12 7.02 18.77 11.55
C VAL A 12 7.28 19.25 10.13
N LEU A 13 6.66 18.61 9.14
CA LEU A 13 6.71 19.06 7.75
C LEU A 13 5.93 20.36 7.56
N GLN A 14 4.84 20.59 8.30
CA GLN A 14 4.15 21.88 8.31
C GLN A 14 4.98 22.99 8.99
N THR A 15 5.72 22.69 10.05
CA THR A 15 6.50 23.70 10.78
C THR A 15 7.84 24.02 10.11
N SER A 16 8.50 23.06 9.44
CA SER A 16 9.82 23.27 8.83
C SER A 16 9.80 23.18 7.31
N GLU A 17 10.07 24.30 6.64
CA GLU A 17 10.20 24.36 5.18
C GLU A 17 11.39 23.52 4.67
N LEU A 18 12.52 23.57 5.36
CA LEU A 18 13.72 22.80 4.99
C LEU A 18 13.48 21.29 5.03
N LEU A 19 12.80 20.78 6.08
CA LEU A 19 12.48 19.36 6.17
C LEU A 19 11.48 18.93 5.10
N PHE A 20 10.48 19.77 4.83
CA PHE A 20 9.52 19.52 3.75
C PHE A 20 10.23 19.41 2.39
N TYR A 21 11.09 20.36 2.04
CA TYR A 21 11.88 20.31 0.80
C TYR A 21 12.84 19.13 0.76
N GLY A 22 13.54 18.83 1.86
CA GLY A 22 14.47 17.72 1.94
C GLY A 22 13.81 16.36 1.68
N ILE A 23 12.70 16.07 2.38
CA ILE A 23 11.94 14.82 2.18
C ILE A 23 11.32 14.78 0.79
N LYS A 24 10.82 15.91 0.28
CA LYS A 24 10.25 16.03 -1.07
C LYS A 24 11.27 15.67 -2.15
N ILE A 25 12.47 16.24 -2.10
CA ILE A 25 13.53 15.97 -3.08
C ILE A 25 14.04 14.53 -2.95
N LEU A 26 14.31 14.06 -1.73
CA LEU A 26 14.77 12.69 -1.50
C LEU A 26 13.74 11.66 -1.95
N GLY A 27 12.46 11.88 -1.62
CA GLY A 27 11.36 11.02 -2.06
C GLY A 27 11.21 11.00 -3.57
N ALA A 28 11.28 12.15 -4.24
CA ALA A 28 11.22 12.22 -5.69
C ALA A 28 12.41 11.53 -6.36
N ALA A 29 13.64 11.74 -5.85
CA ALA A 29 14.84 11.07 -6.33
C ALA A 29 14.72 9.55 -6.19
N TYR A 30 14.20 9.06 -5.07
CA TYR A 30 13.98 7.64 -4.84
C TYR A 30 12.94 7.05 -5.80
N LEU A 31 11.84 7.76 -6.06
CA LEU A 31 10.82 7.33 -7.03
C LEU A 31 11.38 7.28 -8.46
N PHE A 32 12.19 8.26 -8.87
CA PHE A 32 12.89 8.21 -10.16
C PHE A 32 13.89 7.06 -10.23
N TYR A 33 14.61 6.78 -9.14
CA TYR A 33 15.51 5.63 -9.06
C TYR A 33 14.76 4.31 -9.26
N LEU A 34 13.63 4.11 -8.58
CA LEU A 34 12.78 2.93 -8.78
C LEU A 34 12.21 2.86 -10.21
N ALA A 35 11.76 3.98 -10.76
CA ALA A 35 11.27 4.05 -12.14
C ALA A 35 12.35 3.63 -13.15
N TYR A 36 13.58 4.10 -12.97
CA TYR A 36 14.72 3.73 -13.79
C TYR A 36 15.07 2.23 -13.65
N GLN A 37 15.04 1.70 -12.43
CA GLN A 37 15.28 0.29 -12.17
C GLN A 37 14.23 -0.59 -12.87
N LEU A 38 12.95 -0.22 -12.81
CA LEU A 38 11.88 -0.91 -13.53
C LEU A 38 12.04 -0.81 -15.05
N TRP A 39 12.45 0.37 -15.56
CA TRP A 39 12.66 0.57 -16.99
C TRP A 39 13.79 -0.30 -17.56
N ARG A 40 14.84 -0.55 -16.77
CA ARG A 40 15.99 -1.39 -17.13
C ARG A 40 15.84 -2.86 -16.72
N ALA A 41 14.80 -3.21 -15.96
CA ALA A 41 14.61 -4.58 -15.50
C ALA A 41 14.51 -5.54 -16.70
N ASP A 42 15.31 -6.61 -16.66
CA ASP A 42 15.28 -7.64 -17.67
C ASP A 42 14.06 -8.55 -17.46
N PRO A 43 13.08 -8.55 -18.38
CA PRO A 43 11.88 -9.37 -18.25
C PRO A 43 12.16 -10.87 -18.41
N GLN A 44 13.32 -11.26 -18.95
CA GLN A 44 13.73 -12.66 -19.12
C GLN A 44 14.46 -13.22 -17.90
N GLN A 45 14.94 -12.37 -16.99
CA GLN A 45 15.59 -12.82 -15.78
C GLN A 45 14.55 -13.53 -14.88
N GLN A 46 14.59 -14.85 -14.88
CA GLN A 46 13.77 -15.66 -13.98
C GLN A 46 14.34 -15.49 -12.58
N VAL A 47 13.61 -14.78 -11.72
CA VAL A 47 13.86 -14.85 -10.28
C VAL A 47 13.47 -16.26 -9.86
N GLU A 48 14.46 -17.10 -9.58
CA GLU A 48 14.24 -18.36 -8.88
C GLU A 48 13.77 -18.02 -7.46
N THR A 49 12.47 -17.78 -7.31
CA THR A 49 11.85 -17.74 -6.00
C THR A 49 11.78 -19.18 -5.51
N ALA A 50 12.78 -19.55 -4.71
CA ALA A 50 12.67 -20.68 -3.81
C ALA A 50 11.41 -20.46 -2.96
N THR A 51 10.33 -21.12 -3.34
CA THR A 51 9.05 -21.05 -2.64
C THR A 51 9.19 -21.88 -1.38
N SER A 52 9.83 -21.30 -0.37
CA SER A 52 9.71 -21.84 0.97
C SER A 52 8.22 -21.83 1.30
N LYS A 53 7.68 -22.99 1.67
CA LYS A 53 6.28 -23.11 2.07
C LYS A 53 6.13 -22.40 3.42
N VAL A 54 5.91 -21.09 3.39
CA VAL A 54 5.59 -20.31 4.58
C VAL A 54 4.25 -20.82 5.11
N GLY A 55 4.21 -21.25 6.37
CA GLY A 55 2.99 -21.77 6.98
C GLY A 55 1.91 -20.69 7.10
N LEU A 56 0.64 -21.09 6.98
CA LEU A 56 -0.52 -20.18 7.06
C LEU A 56 -0.50 -19.32 8.33
N TRP A 57 -0.07 -19.89 9.46
CA TRP A 57 0.05 -19.16 10.71
C TRP A 57 1.10 -18.05 10.67
N ALA A 58 2.24 -18.29 10.01
CA ALA A 58 3.28 -17.28 9.87
C ALA A 58 2.80 -16.11 8.98
N LEU A 59 2.09 -16.42 7.89
CA LEU A 59 1.45 -15.42 7.03
C LEU A 59 0.37 -14.63 7.79
N ALA A 60 -0.52 -15.30 8.52
CA ALA A 60 -1.56 -14.65 9.32
C ALA A 60 -0.96 -13.72 10.38
N ARG A 61 0.10 -14.16 11.07
CA ARG A 61 0.79 -13.32 12.05
C ARG A 61 1.48 -12.13 11.40
N GLN A 62 2.09 -12.31 10.24
CA GLN A 62 2.72 -11.23 9.50
C GLN A 62 1.69 -10.18 9.10
N GLU A 63 0.60 -10.59 8.46
CA GLU A 63 -0.48 -9.69 8.05
C GLU A 63 -1.12 -8.99 9.25
N PHE A 64 -1.37 -9.71 10.35
CA PHE A 64 -1.88 -9.10 11.58
C PHE A 64 -0.94 -8.01 12.12
N LEU A 65 0.37 -8.27 12.16
CA LEU A 65 1.34 -7.29 12.65
C LEU A 65 1.46 -6.08 11.71
N VAL A 66 1.39 -6.30 10.39
CA VAL A 66 1.40 -5.23 9.39
C VAL A 66 0.12 -4.38 9.51
N ALA A 67 -1.05 -5.01 9.61
CA ALA A 67 -2.33 -4.34 9.75
C ALA A 67 -2.45 -3.57 11.08
N ALA A 68 -2.08 -4.20 12.20
CA ALA A 68 -2.05 -3.55 13.51
C ALA A 68 -1.00 -2.43 13.57
N GLY A 69 0.08 -2.56 12.81
CA GLY A 69 1.10 -1.53 12.64
C GLY A 69 0.69 -0.37 11.74
N ASN A 70 -0.43 -0.49 11.00
CA ASN A 70 -0.87 0.50 10.01
C ASN A 70 -1.70 1.62 10.68
N PRO A 71 -1.09 2.78 10.94
CA PRO A 71 -1.77 3.86 11.64
C PRO A 71 -2.90 4.49 10.84
N LYS A 72 -2.79 4.47 9.51
CA LYS A 72 -3.78 5.05 8.61
C LYS A 72 -5.08 4.27 8.71
N ALA A 73 -5.01 2.94 8.75
CA ALA A 73 -6.18 2.09 8.93
C ALA A 73 -6.87 2.38 10.27
N ILE A 74 -6.09 2.46 11.37
CA ILE A 74 -6.61 2.79 12.71
C ILE A 74 -7.33 4.12 12.68
N LEU A 75 -6.71 5.18 12.16
CA LEU A 75 -7.31 6.52 12.11
C LEU A 75 -8.61 6.54 11.30
N ILE A 76 -8.63 5.87 10.13
CA ILE A 76 -9.83 5.75 9.30
C ILE A 76 -10.93 5.02 10.08
N PHE A 77 -10.64 3.87 10.68
CA PHE A 77 -11.64 3.14 11.46
C PHE A 77 -12.12 3.94 12.66
N THR A 78 -11.25 4.59 13.41
CA THR A 78 -11.70 5.42 14.55
C THR A 78 -12.55 6.62 14.13
N ALA A 79 -12.32 7.17 12.93
CA ALA A 79 -13.08 8.32 12.44
C ALA A 79 -14.43 7.93 11.82
N PHE A 80 -14.47 6.83 11.06
CA PHE A 80 -15.65 6.42 10.29
C PHE A 80 -16.50 5.38 11.01
N LEU A 81 -15.90 4.43 11.72
CA LEU A 81 -16.61 3.29 12.27
C LEU A 81 -17.67 3.67 13.33
N PRO A 82 -17.42 4.63 14.23
CA PRO A 82 -18.44 5.09 15.18
C PRO A 82 -19.68 5.70 14.51
N GLN A 83 -19.56 6.21 13.28
CA GLN A 83 -20.67 6.85 12.56
C GLN A 83 -21.73 5.83 12.11
N PHE A 84 -21.39 4.53 12.09
CA PHE A 84 -22.31 3.44 11.75
C PHE A 84 -22.97 2.80 12.97
N LEU A 85 -22.66 3.28 14.19
CA LEU A 85 -23.23 2.74 15.42
C LEU A 85 -24.58 3.40 15.73
N VAL A 86 -25.52 2.59 16.19
CA VAL A 86 -26.81 3.06 16.70
C VAL A 86 -26.69 3.33 18.20
N PRO A 87 -26.96 4.56 18.67
CA PRO A 87 -26.95 4.89 20.10
C PRO A 87 -27.98 4.05 20.88
N GLY A 88 -27.63 3.64 22.10
CA GLY A 88 -28.53 2.89 23.00
C GLY A 88 -28.58 1.38 22.79
N GLN A 89 -27.81 0.84 21.84
CA GLN A 89 -27.68 -0.60 21.56
C GLN A 89 -26.33 -1.15 22.05
N PRO A 90 -26.18 -2.47 22.27
CA PRO A 90 -24.93 -3.09 22.70
C PRO A 90 -23.80 -2.83 21.69
N ILE A 91 -22.76 -2.13 22.12
CA ILE A 91 -21.66 -1.70 21.25
C ILE A 91 -20.87 -2.90 20.70
N THR A 92 -20.57 -3.89 21.55
CA THR A 92 -19.75 -5.05 21.17
C THR A 92 -20.34 -5.84 20.01
N ALA A 93 -21.66 -6.07 20.00
CA ALA A 93 -22.34 -6.81 18.93
C ALA A 93 -22.30 -6.06 17.59
N GLN A 94 -22.47 -4.74 17.63
CA GLN A 94 -22.40 -3.90 16.42
C GLN A 94 -20.99 -3.86 15.83
N PHE A 95 -19.96 -3.70 16.67
CA PHE A 95 -18.57 -3.77 16.22
C PHE A 95 -18.22 -5.14 15.65
N ALA A 96 -18.68 -6.23 16.27
CA ALA A 96 -18.46 -7.58 15.76
C ALA A 96 -19.11 -7.77 14.38
N LEU A 97 -20.36 -7.33 14.21
CA LEU A 97 -21.05 -7.38 12.91
C LEU A 97 -20.32 -6.58 11.84
N LEU A 98 -19.92 -5.34 12.15
CA LEU A 98 -19.25 -4.47 11.19
C LEU A 98 -17.85 -5.00 10.84
N GLY A 99 -17.15 -5.58 11.80
CA GLY A 99 -15.87 -6.26 11.58
C GLY A 99 -16.02 -7.48 10.66
N VAL A 100 -17.05 -8.31 10.86
CA VAL A 100 -17.34 -9.45 9.98
C VAL A 100 -17.67 -8.98 8.56
N MET A 101 -18.50 -7.94 8.41
CA MET A 101 -18.80 -7.36 7.09
C MET A 101 -17.55 -6.83 6.40
N PHE A 102 -16.68 -6.12 7.14
CA PHE A 102 -15.41 -5.64 6.61
C PHE A 102 -14.52 -6.79 6.12
N LEU A 103 -14.33 -7.83 6.94
CA LEU A 103 -13.52 -9.00 6.57
C LEU A 103 -14.09 -9.76 5.37
N ALA A 104 -15.42 -9.87 5.28
CA ALA A 104 -16.08 -10.51 4.14
C ALA A 104 -15.82 -9.72 2.84
N LEU A 105 -15.97 -8.40 2.88
CA LEU A 105 -15.70 -7.53 1.73
C LEU A 105 -14.21 -7.57 1.34
N GLU A 106 -13.32 -7.55 2.33
CA GLU A 106 -11.88 -7.68 2.10
C GLU A 106 -11.55 -9.02 1.42
N TRP A 107 -12.10 -10.13 1.92
CA TRP A 107 -11.88 -11.44 1.35
C TRP A 107 -12.38 -11.54 -0.10
N VAL A 108 -13.54 -10.95 -0.41
CA VAL A 108 -14.07 -10.86 -1.77
C VAL A 108 -13.11 -10.05 -2.66
N ALA A 109 -12.65 -8.89 -2.20
CA ALA A 109 -11.73 -8.04 -2.95
C ALA A 109 -10.40 -8.76 -3.24
N ILE A 110 -9.78 -9.37 -2.23
CA ILE A 110 -8.51 -10.10 -2.37
C ILE A 110 -8.70 -11.32 -3.29
N SER A 111 -9.82 -12.05 -3.16
CA SER A 111 -10.12 -13.20 -4.04
C SER A 111 -10.28 -12.76 -5.49
N ALA A 112 -10.94 -11.62 -5.74
CA ALA A 112 -11.05 -11.04 -7.07
C ALA A 112 -9.66 -10.65 -7.63
N TYR A 113 -8.81 -10.01 -6.83
CA TYR A 113 -7.43 -9.70 -7.22
C TYR A 113 -6.61 -10.96 -7.52
N ALA A 114 -6.70 -11.99 -6.68
CA ALA A 114 -6.01 -13.26 -6.89
C ALA A 114 -6.46 -13.95 -8.17
N TYR A 115 -7.77 -13.96 -8.45
CA TYR A 115 -8.35 -14.53 -9.67
C TYR A 115 -7.89 -13.78 -10.93
N MET A 116 -7.83 -12.45 -10.86
CA MET A 116 -7.29 -11.62 -11.92
C MET A 116 -5.79 -11.91 -12.15
N GLY A 117 -5.02 -12.08 -11.08
CA GLY A 117 -3.62 -12.50 -11.14
C GLY A 117 -3.41 -13.84 -11.83
N LEU A 118 -4.29 -14.83 -11.60
CA LEU A 118 -4.25 -16.12 -12.29
C LEU A 118 -4.46 -15.99 -13.80
N HIS A 119 -5.37 -15.11 -14.24
CA HIS A 119 -5.61 -14.85 -15.66
C HIS A 119 -4.45 -14.08 -16.30
N MET A 120 -3.88 -13.11 -15.58
CA MET A 120 -2.74 -12.33 -16.06
C MET A 120 -1.42 -13.11 -16.03
N ARG A 121 -1.35 -14.26 -15.34
CA ARG A 121 -0.15 -15.10 -15.23
C ARG A 121 0.41 -15.51 -16.60
N ARG A 122 -0.44 -15.80 -17.58
CA ARG A 122 0.00 -16.14 -18.96
C ARG A 122 0.67 -14.93 -19.63
N TRP A 123 0.11 -13.74 -19.45
CA TRP A 123 0.67 -12.51 -20.01
C TRP A 123 1.98 -12.10 -19.33
N PHE A 124 2.09 -12.31 -18.01
CA PHE A 124 3.34 -12.14 -17.26
C PHE A 124 4.37 -13.24 -17.52
N ALA A 125 3.99 -14.40 -18.07
CA ALA A 125 4.95 -15.40 -18.50
C ALA A 125 5.73 -14.93 -19.74
N GLU A 126 5.12 -14.07 -20.57
CA GLU A 126 5.77 -13.51 -21.76
C GLU A 126 6.69 -12.32 -21.43
N PRO A 127 7.89 -12.24 -22.01
CA PRO A 127 8.81 -11.12 -21.81
C PRO A 127 8.21 -9.76 -22.23
N LYS A 128 7.33 -9.77 -23.24
CA LYS A 128 6.66 -8.56 -23.76
C LYS A 128 5.66 -8.00 -22.74
N GLY A 129 4.86 -8.85 -22.10
CA GLY A 129 3.88 -8.43 -21.09
C GLY A 129 4.56 -7.86 -19.84
N LYS A 130 5.58 -8.55 -19.32
CA LYS A 130 6.44 -8.04 -18.23
C LYS A 130 7.07 -6.69 -18.55
N ARG A 131 7.64 -6.53 -19.76
CA ARG A 131 8.26 -5.27 -20.19
C ARG A 131 7.24 -4.14 -20.28
N LEU A 132 6.04 -4.39 -20.80
CA LEU A 132 4.99 -3.37 -20.86
C LEU A 132 4.56 -2.95 -19.45
N PHE A 133 4.30 -3.93 -18.57
CA PHE A 133 3.95 -3.66 -17.17
C PHE A 133 5.02 -2.83 -16.46
N ASN A 134 6.30 -3.22 -16.57
CA ASN A 134 7.41 -2.48 -15.98
C ASN A 134 7.49 -1.04 -16.50
N ARG A 135 7.27 -0.82 -17.79
CA ARG A 135 7.25 0.52 -18.40
C ARG A 135 6.07 1.35 -17.91
N CYS A 136 4.88 0.77 -17.77
CA CYS A 136 3.71 1.44 -17.22
C CYS A 136 3.97 1.87 -15.76
N CYS A 137 4.47 0.96 -14.92
CA CYS A 137 4.82 1.27 -13.54
C CYS A 137 5.94 2.32 -13.44
N ALA A 138 6.98 2.23 -14.28
CA ALA A 138 8.02 3.25 -14.35
C ALA A 138 7.46 4.62 -14.75
N GLY A 139 6.52 4.66 -15.69
CA GLY A 139 5.80 5.87 -16.08
C GLY A 139 5.00 6.46 -14.91
N LEU A 140 4.24 5.63 -14.20
CA LEU A 140 3.46 6.04 -13.03
C LEU A 140 4.35 6.55 -11.88
N LEU A 141 5.45 5.87 -11.59
CA LEU A 141 6.41 6.31 -10.55
C LEU A 141 7.09 7.62 -10.94
N SER A 142 7.49 7.78 -12.20
CA SER A 142 8.05 9.04 -12.72
C SER A 142 7.04 10.18 -12.65
N ALA A 143 5.78 9.92 -13.00
CA ALA A 143 4.70 10.90 -12.89
C ALA A 143 4.45 11.30 -11.42
N ALA A 144 4.39 10.32 -10.52
CA ALA A 144 4.24 10.57 -9.09
C ALA A 144 5.43 11.38 -8.53
N ALA A 145 6.66 11.11 -8.97
CA ALA A 145 7.84 11.89 -8.61
C ALA A 145 7.75 13.33 -9.10
N ALA A 146 7.32 13.55 -10.35
CA ALA A 146 7.11 14.88 -10.91
C ALA A 146 6.01 15.66 -10.16
N VAL A 147 4.88 15.01 -9.89
CA VAL A 147 3.79 15.59 -9.09
C VAL A 147 4.28 15.94 -7.69
N LEU A 148 5.04 15.05 -7.05
CA LEU A 148 5.64 15.30 -5.74
C LEU A 148 6.56 16.52 -5.78
N LEU A 149 7.33 16.73 -6.86
CA LEU A 149 8.17 17.93 -7.03
C LEU A 149 7.35 19.21 -7.25
N THR A 150 6.17 19.12 -7.84
CA THR A 150 5.24 20.27 -7.99
C THR A 150 4.43 20.56 -6.72
N ALA A 151 4.35 19.62 -5.77
CA ALA A 151 3.61 19.79 -4.54
C ALA A 151 4.13 20.99 -3.75
N ARG A 152 3.26 21.97 -3.49
CA ARG A 152 3.57 23.11 -2.64
C ARG A 152 3.18 22.78 -1.21
N LYS A 153 3.92 23.35 -0.26
CA LYS A 153 3.54 23.31 1.15
C LYS A 153 2.19 24.05 1.27
N ALA A 154 1.20 23.40 1.88
CA ALA A 154 -0.13 23.98 2.14
C ALA A 154 -0.11 24.84 3.41
#